data_AF-A0A2N9L4P8-F1
#
_entry.id   AF-A0A2N9L4P8-F1
#
_cell.length_a   1.000
_cell.length_b   1.000
_cell.length_c   1.000
_cell.angle_alpha   90.00
_cell.angle_beta   90.00
_cell.angle_gamma   90.00
#
_symmetry.space_group_name_H-M   'P 1'
#
loop_
_entity.id
_entity.type
_entity.pdbx_description
1 polymer ?
#
loop_
_entity_poly.entity_id
_entity_poly.type
_entity_poly.pdbx_seq_one_letter_code
_entity_poly.pdbx_strand_id
1 'polypeptide(L)'
;MTIEELRVQIDALDRQIVELISERARAAQRIGYLKAATSLPVYEPNREKIIYANVRAANKGPLPDIELTHIYERIIDVMRALQRNELASQRNAQAAAPESASGHAAGPQTPETGKEK
;
A
#
# COMPACT_ATOMS: atom_id res chain seq x y z
N MET A 1 9.59 -33.00 27.12
CA MET A 1 9.32 -31.62 26.66
C MET A 1 9.22 -30.73 27.89
N THR A 2 10.08 -29.71 28.01
CA THR A 2 10.08 -28.72 29.09
C THR A 2 9.42 -27.41 28.63
N ILE A 3 9.16 -26.49 29.58
CA ILE A 3 8.63 -25.16 29.26
C ILE A 3 9.64 -24.38 28.40
N GLU A 4 10.93 -24.50 28.70
CA GLU A 4 12.00 -23.84 27.97
C GLU A 4 12.07 -24.33 26.51
N GLU A 5 11.91 -25.64 26.29
CA GLU A 5 11.87 -26.20 24.93
C GLU A 5 10.67 -25.67 24.13
N LEU A 6 9.50 -25.54 24.76
CA LEU A 6 8.31 -24.94 24.14
C LEU A 6 8.49 -23.46 23.81
N ARG A 7 9.16 -22.68 24.68
CA ARG A 7 9.46 -21.27 24.44
C ARG A 7 10.39 -21.10 23.23
N VAL A 8 11.43 -21.91 23.13
CA VAL A 8 12.33 -21.90 21.96
C VAL A 8 11.57 -22.22 20.67
N GLN A 9 10.61 -23.16 20.73
CA GLN A 9 9.75 -23.46 19.59
C GLN A 9 8.85 -22.26 19.22
N ILE A 10 8.26 -21.59 20.20
CA ILE A 10 7.45 -20.37 19.98
C ILE A 10 8.31 -19.28 19.33
N ASP A 11 9.51 -19.00 19.85
CA ASP A 11 10.40 -17.99 19.27
C ASP A 11 10.75 -18.29 17.80
N ALA A 12 10.90 -19.56 17.45
CA ALA A 12 11.15 -19.98 16.07
C ALA A 12 9.93 -19.78 15.16
N LEU A 13 8.72 -20.03 15.69
CA LEU A 13 7.47 -19.75 14.97
C LEU A 13 7.26 -18.24 14.79
N ASP A 14 7.54 -17.44 15.82
CA ASP A 14 7.38 -15.99 15.76
C ASP A 14 8.27 -15.37 14.69
N ARG A 15 9.51 -15.86 14.53
CA ARG A 15 10.38 -15.44 13.42
C ARG A 15 9.76 -15.71 12.05
N GLN A 16 9.18 -16.89 11.85
CA GLN A 16 8.49 -17.23 10.59
C GLN A 16 7.24 -16.38 10.38
N ILE A 17 6.48 -16.09 11.43
CA ILE A 17 5.32 -15.20 11.36
C ILE A 17 5.74 -13.79 10.93
N VAL A 18 6.84 -13.26 11.48
CA VAL A 18 7.38 -11.95 11.09
C VAL A 18 7.78 -11.93 9.61
N GLU A 19 8.43 -12.97 9.13
CA GLU A 19 8.80 -13.10 7.71
C GLU A 19 7.56 -13.09 6.80
N LEU A 20 6.55 -13.91 7.12
CA LEU A 20 5.30 -14.00 6.37
C LEU A 20 4.51 -12.68 6.39
N ILE A 21 4.44 -12.00 7.53
CA ILE A 21 3.79 -10.68 7.64
C ILE A 21 4.54 -9.66 6.78
N SER A 22 5.88 -9.70 6.77
CA SER A 22 6.70 -8.80 5.95
C SER A 22 6.49 -9.04 4.46
N GLU A 23 6.38 -10.30 4.02
CA GLU A 23 6.02 -10.65 2.65
C GLU A 23 4.63 -10.14 2.26
N ARG A 24 3.65 -10.34 3.15
CA ARG A 24 2.29 -9.83 2.97
C ARG A 24 2.26 -8.30 2.88
N ALA A 25 3.08 -7.61 3.67
CA ALA A 25 3.21 -6.16 3.63
C ALA A 25 3.77 -5.67 2.28
N ARG A 26 4.82 -6.31 1.77
CA ARG A 26 5.37 -6.01 0.43
C ARG A 26 4.32 -6.20 -0.67
N ALA A 27 3.52 -7.27 -0.59
CA ALA A 27 2.40 -7.47 -1.52
C ALA A 27 1.34 -6.37 -1.40
N ALA A 28 1.00 -5.95 -0.18
CA ALA A 28 0.05 -4.86 0.05
C ALA A 28 0.57 -3.51 -0.47
N GLN A 29 1.87 -3.21 -0.35
CA GLN A 29 2.49 -2.01 -0.95
C GLN A 29 2.36 -2.01 -2.46
N ARG A 30 2.68 -3.14 -3.11
CA ARG A 30 2.51 -3.31 -4.57
C ARG A 30 1.07 -3.08 -5.01
N ILE A 31 0.10 -3.61 -4.27
CA ILE A 31 -1.32 -3.33 -4.50
C ILE A 31 -1.63 -1.84 -4.31
N GLY A 32 -1.08 -1.22 -3.27
CA GLY A 32 -1.20 0.22 -3.00
C GLY A 32 -0.75 1.08 -4.18
N TYR A 33 0.41 0.79 -4.78
CA TYR A 33 0.89 1.51 -5.97
C TYR A 33 -0.04 1.34 -7.17
N LEU A 34 -0.52 0.13 -7.43
CA LEU A 34 -1.45 -0.13 -8.53
C LEU A 34 -2.78 0.61 -8.33
N LYS A 35 -3.30 0.63 -7.10
CA LYS A 35 -4.50 1.38 -6.75
C LYS A 35 -4.30 2.88 -6.89
N ALA A 36 -3.12 3.39 -6.52
CA ALA A 36 -2.74 4.79 -6.73
C ALA A 36 -2.84 5.18 -8.22
N ALA A 37 -2.20 4.38 -9.07
CA ALA A 37 -2.13 4.63 -10.51
C ALA A 37 -3.50 4.52 -11.21
N THR A 38 -4.42 3.75 -10.63
CA THR A 38 -5.77 3.51 -11.19
C THR A 38 -6.89 4.26 -10.46
N SER A 39 -6.54 5.14 -9.51
CA SER A 39 -7.51 5.87 -8.67
C SER A 39 -8.50 4.97 -7.91
N LEU A 40 -8.09 3.74 -7.59
CA LEU A 40 -8.91 2.80 -6.82
C LEU A 40 -8.80 3.03 -5.31
N PRO A 41 -9.87 2.78 -4.53
CA PRO A 41 -9.85 2.96 -3.09
C PRO A 41 -9.01 1.90 -2.38
N VAL A 42 -8.33 2.31 -1.29
CA VAL A 42 -7.60 1.37 -0.42
C VAL A 42 -8.56 0.46 0.34
N TYR A 43 -9.70 0.99 0.80
CA TYR A 43 -10.69 0.24 1.56
C TYR A 43 -11.69 -0.45 0.65
N GLU A 44 -11.78 -1.77 0.74
CA GLU A 44 -12.67 -2.60 -0.07
C GLU A 44 -13.31 -3.70 0.81
N PRO A 45 -14.49 -3.44 1.41
CA PRO A 45 -15.14 -4.37 2.35
C PRO A 45 -15.35 -5.78 1.78
N ASN A 46 -15.70 -5.88 0.50
CA ASN A 46 -15.92 -7.17 -0.16
C ASN A 46 -14.62 -7.98 -0.25
N ARG A 47 -13.48 -7.31 -0.48
CA ARG A 47 -12.19 -7.98 -0.50
C ARG A 47 -11.83 -8.53 0.88
N GLU A 48 -12.10 -7.77 1.93
CA GLU A 48 -11.83 -8.17 3.32
C GLU A 48 -12.67 -9.38 3.74
N LYS A 49 -13.97 -9.40 3.39
CA LYS A 49 -14.84 -10.58 3.60
C LYS A 49 -14.24 -11.86 3.00
N ILE A 50 -13.68 -11.77 1.79
CA ILE A 50 -13.01 -12.90 1.14
C ILE A 50 -11.75 -13.31 1.90
N ILE A 51 -10.96 -12.36 2.42
CA ILE A 51 -9.79 -12.68 3.25
C ILE A 51 -10.23 -13.47 4.49
N TYR A 52 -11.23 -12.98 5.23
CA TYR A 52 -11.69 -13.65 6.44
C TYR A 52 -12.28 -15.05 6.15
N ALA A 53 -13.01 -15.20 5.04
CA ALA A 53 -13.51 -16.51 4.62
C ALA A 53 -12.36 -17.50 4.34
N ASN A 54 -11.32 -17.06 3.63
CA ASN A 54 -10.15 -17.90 3.35
C ASN A 54 -9.39 -18.28 4.62
N VAL A 55 -9.26 -17.35 5.56
CA VAL A 55 -8.61 -17.57 6.85
C VAL A 55 -9.34 -18.64 7.66
N ARG A 56 -10.68 -18.54 7.76
CA ARG A 56 -11.49 -19.56 8.44
C ARG A 56 -11.41 -20.91 7.75
N ALA A 57 -11.46 -20.95 6.41
CA ALA A 57 -11.33 -22.21 5.66
C ALA A 57 -9.97 -22.91 5.88
N ALA A 58 -8.91 -22.13 6.07
CA ALA A 58 -7.56 -22.62 6.35
C ALA A 58 -7.34 -23.00 7.82
N ASN A 59 -8.18 -22.53 8.75
CA ASN A 59 -8.04 -22.83 10.17
C ASN A 59 -8.24 -24.32 10.45
N LYS A 60 -7.27 -24.95 11.11
CA LYS A 60 -7.33 -26.35 11.58
C LYS A 60 -7.31 -26.44 13.11
N GLY A 61 -7.57 -25.32 13.78
CA GLY A 61 -7.44 -25.19 15.22
C GLY A 61 -5.98 -25.00 15.65
N PRO A 62 -5.71 -24.97 16.97
CA PRO A 62 -6.67 -25.13 18.07
C PRO A 62 -7.50 -23.86 18.36
N LEU A 63 -7.20 -22.74 17.71
CA LEU A 63 -7.94 -21.49 17.91
C LEU A 63 -9.34 -21.54 17.25
N PRO A 64 -10.37 -21.00 17.91
CA PRO A 64 -11.66 -20.74 17.27
C PRO A 64 -11.51 -19.79 16.08
N ASP A 65 -12.35 -19.95 15.06
CA ASP A 65 -12.37 -19.11 13.86
C ASP A 65 -12.50 -17.61 14.15
N ILE A 66 -13.22 -17.27 15.22
CA ILE A 66 -13.43 -15.88 15.62
C ILE A 66 -12.13 -15.22 16.07
N GLU A 67 -11.29 -15.93 16.83
CA GLU A 67 -10.01 -15.39 17.31
C GLU A 67 -9.03 -15.21 16.16
N LEU A 68 -8.98 -16.17 15.24
CA LEU A 68 -8.15 -16.02 14.04
C LEU A 68 -8.64 -14.88 13.15
N THR A 69 -9.97 -14.66 13.08
CA THR A 69 -10.54 -13.52 12.36
C THR A 69 -10.10 -12.18 12.99
N HIS A 70 -10.17 -12.03 14.31
CA HIS A 70 -9.73 -10.82 15.01
C HIS A 70 -8.25 -10.50 14.76
N ILE A 71 -7.38 -11.50 14.76
CA ILE A 71 -5.96 -11.32 14.42
C ILE A 71 -5.85 -10.76 12.99
N TYR A 72 -6.56 -11.35 12.03
CA TYR A 72 -6.51 -10.92 10.64
C TYR A 72 -7.13 -9.55 10.39
N GLU A 73 -8.13 -9.14 11.15
CA GLU A 73 -8.64 -7.76 11.14
C GLU A 73 -7.51 -6.79 11.46
N ARG A 74 -6.75 -7.05 12.52
CA ARG A 74 -5.63 -6.19 12.90
C ARG A 74 -4.51 -6.17 11.85
N ILE A 75 -4.20 -7.32 11.25
CA ILE A 75 -3.21 -7.38 10.16
C ILE A 75 -3.70 -6.56 8.96
N ILE A 76 -4.97 -6.67 8.57
CA ILE A 76 -5.53 -5.89 7.45
C ILE A 76 -5.52 -4.39 7.75
N ASP A 77 -5.88 -3.99 8.97
CA ASP A 77 -5.83 -2.59 9.40
C ASP A 77 -4.45 -1.98 9.16
N VAL A 78 -3.39 -2.68 9.60
CA VAL A 78 -2.00 -2.26 9.42
C VAL A 78 -1.64 -2.16 7.94
N MET A 79 -2.05 -3.14 7.12
CA MET A 79 -1.77 -3.09 5.68
C MET A 79 -2.51 -1.97 4.95
N ARG A 80 -3.72 -1.60 5.39
CA ARG A 80 -4.42 -0.43 4.84
C ARG A 80 -3.72 0.87 5.24
N ALA A 81 -3.26 0.97 6.48
CA ALA A 81 -2.50 2.13 6.95
C ALA A 81 -1.20 2.28 6.15
N LEU A 82 -0.47 1.18 5.93
CA LEU A 82 0.74 1.17 5.09
C LEU A 82 0.46 1.71 3.68
N GLN A 83 -0.58 1.22 3.00
CA GLN A 83 -0.97 1.71 1.68
C GLN A 83 -1.33 3.20 1.68
N ARG A 84 -2.06 3.69 2.70
CA ARG A 84 -2.44 5.11 2.80
C ARG A 84 -1.24 6.02 3.03
N ASN A 85 -0.30 5.60 3.89
CA ASN A 85 0.90 6.37 4.18
C ASN A 85 1.80 6.49 2.93
N GLU A 86 1.94 5.40 2.19
CA GLU A 86 2.68 5.36 0.92
C GLU A 86 2.05 6.31 -0.12
N LEU A 87 0.72 6.29 -0.25
CA LEU A 87 -0.02 7.21 -1.12
C LEU A 87 0.19 8.68 -0.73
N ALA A 88 0.11 8.98 0.57
CA ALA A 88 0.34 10.32 1.09
C ALA A 88 1.77 10.79 0.79
N SER A 89 2.76 9.93 0.99
CA SER A 89 4.17 10.22 0.68
C SER A 89 4.38 10.52 -0.81
N GLN A 90 3.80 9.72 -1.71
CA GLN A 90 3.88 9.95 -3.15
C GLN A 90 3.25 11.27 -3.59
N ARG A 91 2.07 11.61 -3.05
CA ARG A 91 1.41 12.90 -3.34
C ARG A 91 2.27 14.07 -2.90
N ASN A 92 2.88 13.98 -1.72
CA ASN A 92 3.77 15.02 -1.20
C ASN A 92 5.03 15.16 -2.07
N ALA A 93 5.60 14.04 -2.54
CA ALA A 93 6.75 14.05 -3.43
C ALA A 93 6.43 14.67 -4.81
N GLN A 94 5.24 14.41 -5.36
CA GLN A 94 4.77 15.02 -6.61
C GLN A 94 4.52 16.52 -6.46
N ALA A 95 3.96 16.96 -5.34
CA ALA A 95 3.72 18.39 -5.05
C ALA A 95 5.03 19.18 -4.80
N ALA A 96 6.11 18.52 -4.40
CA ALA A 96 7.40 19.14 -4.12
C ALA A 96 8.36 19.19 -5.34
N ALA A 97 8.01 18.54 -6.46
CA ALA A 97 8.81 18.62 -7.69
C ALA A 97 8.63 20.00 -8.36
N PRO A 98 9.70 20.68 -8.79
CA PRO A 98 9.59 22.01 -9.37
C PRO A 98 8.87 21.96 -10.72
N GLU A 99 7.89 22.84 -10.91
CA GLU A 99 7.31 23.14 -12.23
C GLU A 99 8.40 23.77 -13.13
N SER A 100 9.10 22.95 -13.90
CA SER A 100 9.93 23.44 -14.99
C SER A 100 9.59 22.71 -16.29
N ALA A 101 8.59 23.23 -17.01
CA ALA A 101 8.63 23.53 -18.45
C ALA A 101 7.21 23.59 -19.05
N SER A 102 6.59 24.77 -19.05
CA SER A 102 5.60 25.12 -20.08
C SER A 102 5.39 26.63 -20.18
N GLY A 103 6.23 27.29 -21.00
CA GLY A 103 5.83 28.32 -21.96
C GLY A 103 5.50 29.73 -21.47
N HIS A 104 6.34 30.71 -21.86
CA HIS A 104 5.94 31.80 -22.76
C HIS A 104 7.16 32.66 -23.15
N ALA A 105 7.76 32.37 -24.30
CA ALA A 105 8.57 33.34 -25.02
C ALA A 105 7.61 34.18 -25.89
N ALA A 106 7.11 35.27 -25.34
CA ALA A 106 6.35 36.27 -26.09
C ALA A 106 7.35 37.28 -26.71
N GLY A 107 7.69 37.08 -27.98
CA GLY A 107 8.29 38.12 -28.81
C GLY A 107 7.18 38.92 -29.51
N PRO A 108 7.10 40.25 -29.38
CA PRO A 108 6.08 41.02 -30.06
C PRO A 108 6.43 41.23 -31.54
N GLN A 109 5.38 41.21 -32.35
CA GLN A 109 5.36 41.25 -33.80
C GLN A 109 5.75 42.63 -34.37
N THR A 110 6.25 42.59 -35.60
CA THR A 110 6.47 43.70 -36.55
C THR A 110 5.18 44.50 -36.82
N PRO A 111 5.30 45.67 -37.50
CA PRO A 111 4.64 45.71 -38.80
C PRO A 111 5.43 46.42 -39.91
N GLU A 112 4.89 46.20 -41.10
CA GLU A 112 5.42 46.29 -42.45
C GLU A 112 5.16 47.67 -43.11
N THR A 113 5.70 47.84 -44.33
CA THR A 113 5.37 48.83 -45.40
C THR A 113 6.09 50.19 -45.31
N GLY A 114 6.59 50.84 -46.37
CA GLY A 114 6.48 50.65 -47.82
C GLY A 114 7.40 51.64 -48.58
N LYS A 115 7.45 51.48 -49.91
CA LYS A 115 8.36 51.99 -50.95
C LYS A 115 8.45 53.53 -51.18
N GLU A 116 9.38 53.87 -52.09
CA GLU A 116 9.58 55.09 -52.91
C GLU A 116 10.68 56.03 -52.36
N LYS A 117 11.73 56.44 -53.09
CA LYS A 117 12.00 56.51 -54.53
C LYS A 117 13.52 56.62 -54.76
#